data_AF-A0A6G3RV14-F1
#
_entry.id   AF-A0A6G3RV14-F1
#
_cell.length_a   1.000
_cell.length_b   1.000
_cell.length_c   1.000
_cell.angle_alpha   90.00
_cell.angle_beta   90.00
_cell.angle_gamma   90.00
#
_symmetry.space_group_name_H-M   'P 1'
#
loop_
_entity.id
_entity.type
_entity.pdbx_description
1 polymer ?
#
loop_
_entity_poly.entity_id
_entity_poly.type
_entity_poly.pdbx_seq_one_letter_code
_entity_poly.pdbx_strand_id
1 'polypeptide(L)'
;MDPARHPFDMDDDTAEELARLLAPLLPSSEVAGEDLWRSLDPASKFLADRYGRWACGWNWSVAEGDVDGGVVEVWCCSSHSVTTPDATAPLIVEALRQWRGWLEDLTQRFAQLTPPGNVPVVSTDHWYWERACTRLVTVVAERTHAESGWYRHCMQVLRWFLAYSGIDEGQAQAIVENAVGGRFGSWTAPDVPVVDAVSSRFAGGVGEIR
;
A
#
# COMPACT_ATOMS: atom_id res chain seq x y z
N MET A 1 -7.56 -1.75 5.34
CA MET A 1 -7.45 -0.58 6.24
C MET A 1 -8.34 0.50 5.65
N ASP A 2 -9.23 1.11 6.44
CA ASP A 2 -10.30 1.99 5.95
C ASP A 2 -9.99 3.46 6.31
N PRO A 3 -9.63 4.31 5.33
CA PRO A 3 -9.32 5.73 5.55
C PRO A 3 -10.48 6.55 6.11
N ALA A 4 -11.74 6.16 5.86
CA ALA A 4 -12.91 6.89 6.36
C ALA A 4 -13.00 6.85 7.89
N ARG A 5 -12.37 5.86 8.52
CA ARG A 5 -12.28 5.73 9.98
C ARG A 5 -11.18 6.58 10.61
N HIS A 6 -10.38 7.26 9.79
CA HIS A 6 -9.24 8.07 10.20
C HIS A 6 -9.30 9.42 9.49
N PRO A 7 -10.00 10.42 10.07
CA PRO A 7 -10.05 11.76 9.49
C PRO A 7 -8.64 12.30 9.23
N PHE A 8 -8.44 12.85 8.04
CA PHE A 8 -7.20 13.45 7.62
C PHE A 8 -7.55 14.63 6.73
N ASP A 9 -7.50 15.82 7.31
CA ASP A 9 -7.56 17.08 6.58
C ASP A 9 -6.18 17.70 6.63
N MET A 10 -5.63 18.02 5.46
CA MET A 10 -4.22 18.40 5.30
C MET A 10 -4.12 19.49 4.25
N ASP A 11 -4.66 20.67 4.60
CA ASP A 11 -4.39 21.90 3.88
C ASP A 11 -2.91 22.31 4.00
N ASP A 12 -2.53 23.38 3.30
CA ASP A 12 -1.14 23.82 3.24
C ASP A 12 -0.63 24.31 4.60
N ASP A 13 -1.45 25.03 5.37
CA ASP A 13 -1.09 25.50 6.71
C ASP A 13 -0.84 24.32 7.67
N THR A 14 -1.70 23.29 7.64
CA THR A 14 -1.55 22.08 8.45
C THR A 14 -0.31 21.28 8.03
N ALA A 15 0.01 21.24 6.73
CA ALA A 15 1.20 20.59 6.22
C ALA A 15 2.48 21.30 6.67
N GLU A 16 2.51 22.63 6.64
CA GLU A 16 3.64 23.42 7.16
C GLU A 16 3.82 23.25 8.67
N GLU A 17 2.73 23.22 9.44
CA GLU A 17 2.79 22.89 10.87
C GLU A 17 3.32 21.48 11.10
N LEU A 18 2.82 20.49 10.37
CA LEU A 18 3.29 19.12 10.49
C LEU A 18 4.77 18.99 10.16
N ALA A 19 5.26 19.66 9.11
CA ALA A 19 6.67 19.67 8.75
C ALA A 19 7.53 20.29 9.89
N ARG A 20 7.09 21.40 10.49
CA ARG A 20 7.78 22.00 11.65
C ARG A 20 7.82 21.07 12.87
N LEU A 21 6.78 20.27 13.10
CA LEU A 21 6.74 19.28 14.18
C LEU A 21 7.60 18.05 13.89
N LEU A 22 7.74 17.67 12.62
CA LEU A 22 8.58 16.56 12.18
C LEU A 22 10.06 16.90 12.23
N ALA A 23 10.47 18.11 11.84
CA ALA A 23 11.89 18.48 11.70
C ALA A 23 12.75 18.11 12.93
N PRO A 24 12.34 18.36 14.19
CA PRO A 24 13.12 17.98 15.38
C PRO A 24 13.28 16.46 15.58
N LEU A 25 12.45 15.64 14.92
CA LEU A 25 12.48 14.18 14.99
C LEU A 25 13.37 13.55 13.92
N LEU A 26 13.86 14.35 12.97
CA LEU A 26 14.63 13.86 11.84
C LEU A 26 16.12 13.80 12.16
N PRO A 27 16.81 12.75 11.70
CA PRO A 27 18.26 12.67 11.83
C PRO A 27 18.93 13.75 10.96
N SER A 28 20.15 14.13 11.32
CA SER A 28 21.05 14.79 10.36
C SER A 28 21.48 13.77 9.29
N SER A 29 21.92 14.25 8.12
CA SER A 29 22.44 13.39 7.05
C SER A 29 23.62 12.51 7.50
N GLU A 30 24.44 12.97 8.44
CA GLU A 30 25.56 12.21 9.00
C GLU A 30 25.08 10.99 9.83
N VAL A 31 24.04 11.17 10.65
CA VAL A 31 23.45 10.11 11.49
C VAL A 31 22.61 9.15 10.65
N ALA A 32 21.95 9.66 9.60
CA ALA A 32 21.20 8.82 8.68
C ALA A 32 22.11 7.73 8.10
N GLY A 33 23.34 8.05 7.68
CA GLY A 33 24.26 7.09 7.04
C GLY A 33 24.66 5.84 7.84
N GLU A 34 24.51 5.82 9.18
CA GLU A 34 24.98 4.73 10.05
C GLU A 34 23.93 3.65 10.35
N ASP A 35 22.65 4.03 10.53
CA ASP A 35 21.52 3.10 10.73
C ASP A 35 20.25 3.65 10.05
N LEU A 36 20.38 3.82 8.73
CA LEU A 36 19.49 4.51 7.79
C LEU A 36 17.99 4.24 8.00
N TRP A 37 17.62 2.97 8.17
CA TRP A 37 16.22 2.57 8.32
C TRP A 37 15.61 2.97 9.67
N ARG A 38 16.32 2.72 10.77
CA ARG A 38 15.84 3.02 12.13
C ARG A 38 15.86 4.50 12.47
N SER A 39 16.67 5.27 11.74
CA SER A 39 16.78 6.72 11.94
C SER A 39 15.44 7.46 11.73
N LEU A 40 14.49 6.85 11.01
CA LEU A 40 13.15 7.39 10.73
C LEU A 40 12.05 6.81 11.63
N ASP A 41 12.38 5.90 12.56
CA ASP A 41 11.42 5.34 13.52
C ASP A 41 10.72 6.44 14.36
N PRO A 42 11.40 7.50 14.84
CA PRO A 42 10.73 8.59 15.57
C PRO A 42 9.67 9.30 14.74
N ALA A 43 9.95 9.60 13.47
CA ALA A 43 9.00 10.23 12.55
C ALA A 43 7.83 9.29 12.25
N SER A 44 8.11 8.03 11.92
CA SER A 44 7.08 7.01 11.67
C SER A 44 6.17 6.79 12.87
N LYS A 45 6.76 6.73 14.08
CA LYS A 45 6.01 6.62 15.33
C LYS A 45 5.14 7.86 15.58
N PHE A 46 5.69 9.06 15.40
CA PHE A 46 4.95 10.31 15.57
C PHE A 46 3.74 10.37 14.63
N LEU A 47 3.91 10.01 13.35
CA LEU A 47 2.82 9.95 12.38
C LEU A 47 1.77 8.90 12.76
N ALA A 48 2.20 7.71 13.18
CA ALA A 48 1.29 6.65 13.61
C ALA A 48 0.52 6.99 14.89
N ASP A 49 1.16 7.67 15.84
CA ASP A 49 0.52 8.14 17.08
C ASP A 49 -0.51 9.25 16.79
N ARG A 50 -0.22 10.13 15.83
CA ARG A 50 -1.08 11.27 15.47
C ARG A 50 -2.25 10.88 14.57
N TYR A 51 -2.01 10.07 13.54
CA TYR A 51 -3.00 9.77 12.50
C TYR A 51 -3.52 8.33 12.55
N GLY A 52 -2.86 7.46 13.31
CA GLY A 52 -3.17 6.04 13.40
C GLY A 52 -2.30 5.17 12.50
N ARG A 53 -2.47 3.85 12.63
CA ARG A 53 -1.64 2.83 11.97
C ARG A 53 -1.58 2.94 10.44
N TRP A 54 -2.54 3.61 9.82
CA TRP A 54 -2.51 3.80 8.37
C TRP A 54 -1.27 4.59 7.93
N ALA A 55 -0.78 5.52 8.75
CA ALA A 55 0.33 6.39 8.39
C ALA A 55 1.66 5.64 8.26
N CYS A 56 1.78 4.39 8.74
CA CYS A 56 3.02 3.62 8.68
C CYS A 56 3.51 3.29 7.26
N GLY A 57 2.67 3.45 6.23
CA GLY A 57 3.08 3.24 4.83
C GLY A 57 3.64 4.47 4.13
N TRP A 58 3.85 5.59 4.84
CA TRP A 58 4.29 6.86 4.25
C TRP A 58 5.60 6.75 3.46
N ASN A 59 6.52 5.84 3.83
CA ASN A 59 7.80 5.63 3.15
C ASN A 59 7.81 4.39 2.25
N TRP A 60 6.63 3.82 1.93
CA TRP A 60 6.56 2.70 1.00
C TRP A 60 6.68 3.20 -0.44
N SER A 61 7.92 3.46 -0.82
CA SER A 61 8.27 4.09 -2.08
C SER A 61 8.29 3.14 -3.26
N VAL A 62 8.14 3.72 -4.45
CA VAL A 62 8.34 3.03 -5.72
C VAL A 62 9.79 2.54 -5.82
N ALA A 63 9.98 1.40 -6.49
CA ALA A 63 11.28 0.75 -6.71
C ALA A 63 12.00 0.37 -5.42
N GLU A 64 13.34 0.28 -5.46
CA GLU A 64 14.22 -0.23 -4.39
C GLU A 64 14.38 0.75 -3.20
N GLY A 65 13.29 1.41 -2.83
CA GLY A 65 13.28 2.24 -1.65
C GLY A 65 13.24 1.44 -0.36
N ASP A 66 13.07 2.13 0.76
CA ASP A 66 13.31 1.53 2.08
C ASP A 66 12.41 0.30 2.38
N VAL A 67 11.17 0.29 1.87
CA VAL A 67 10.21 -0.85 2.00
C VAL A 67 10.13 -1.67 0.70
N ASP A 68 10.64 -1.13 -0.40
CA ASP A 68 10.63 -1.69 -1.77
C ASP A 68 9.21 -1.91 -2.38
N GLY A 69 9.02 -1.46 -3.62
CA GLY A 69 7.84 -1.79 -4.44
C GLY A 69 6.50 -1.20 -4.02
N GLY A 70 6.53 -0.04 -3.36
CA GLY A 70 5.35 0.72 -3.00
C GLY A 70 4.92 1.73 -4.06
N VAL A 71 4.17 2.74 -3.63
CA VAL A 71 3.47 3.71 -4.50
C VAL A 71 3.83 5.15 -4.20
N VAL A 72 4.66 5.40 -3.19
CA VAL A 72 5.10 6.75 -2.85
C VAL A 72 6.24 7.15 -3.79
N GLU A 73 6.04 8.21 -4.56
CA GLU A 73 6.97 8.64 -5.60
C GLU A 73 7.99 9.65 -5.09
N VAL A 74 7.57 10.54 -4.18
CA VAL A 74 8.44 11.63 -3.67
C VAL A 74 9.53 11.13 -2.73
N TRP A 75 9.33 9.97 -2.11
CA TRP A 75 10.32 9.33 -1.27
C TRP A 75 11.06 8.28 -2.09
N CYS A 76 12.39 8.27 -2.05
CA CYS A 76 13.19 7.21 -2.68
C CYS A 76 13.63 6.23 -1.59
N CYS A 77 14.61 6.63 -0.79
CA CYS A 77 15.11 5.90 0.36
C CYS A 77 15.76 6.88 1.33
N SER A 78 15.92 6.45 2.57
CA SER A 78 16.61 7.18 3.64
C SER A 78 17.97 7.77 3.18
N SER A 79 18.78 7.05 2.41
CA SER A 79 20.11 7.52 1.99
C SER A 79 20.09 8.63 0.93
N HIS A 80 19.02 8.73 0.13
CA HIS A 80 18.90 9.74 -0.93
C HIS A 80 17.94 10.87 -0.59
N SER A 81 16.96 10.63 0.27
CA SER A 81 15.89 11.57 0.61
C SER A 81 16.16 12.35 1.90
N VAL A 82 17.01 11.82 2.81
CA VAL A 82 17.39 12.53 4.03
C VAL A 82 18.56 13.46 3.76
N THR A 83 18.36 14.76 3.97
CA THR A 83 19.40 15.78 3.82
C THR A 83 19.47 16.65 5.08
N THR A 84 18.74 17.75 5.12
CA THR A 84 18.54 18.57 6.33
C THR A 84 17.12 18.36 6.85
N PRO A 85 16.87 18.50 8.17
CA PRO A 85 15.52 18.40 8.70
C PRO A 85 14.50 19.31 8.00
N ASP A 86 14.89 20.55 7.68
CA ASP A 86 14.02 21.52 7.00
C ASP A 86 13.66 21.12 5.57
N ALA A 87 14.56 20.41 4.87
CA ALA A 87 14.30 19.91 3.52
C ALA A 87 13.56 18.56 3.54
N THR A 88 13.86 17.70 4.51
CA THR A 88 13.30 16.35 4.61
C THR A 88 11.89 16.35 5.20
N ALA A 89 11.57 17.24 6.16
CA ALA A 89 10.25 17.24 6.78
C ALA A 89 9.09 17.50 5.80
N PRO A 90 9.15 18.50 4.90
CA PRO A 90 8.13 18.68 3.87
C PRO A 90 7.99 17.47 2.94
N LEU A 91 9.10 16.79 2.64
CA LEU A 91 9.10 15.59 1.81
C LEU A 91 8.32 14.44 2.45
N ILE A 92 8.47 14.24 3.76
CA ILE A 92 7.72 13.24 4.53
C ILE A 92 6.23 13.57 4.56
N VAL A 93 5.86 14.85 4.70
CA VAL A 93 4.46 15.29 4.66
C VAL A 93 3.84 14.99 3.31
N GLU A 94 4.54 15.27 2.22
CA GLU A 94 4.06 14.96 0.87
C GLU A 94 3.97 13.45 0.63
N ALA A 95 4.95 12.68 1.11
CA ALA A 95 4.93 11.22 1.05
C ALA A 95 3.71 10.63 1.79
N LEU A 96 3.38 11.18 2.97
CA LEU A 96 2.18 10.81 3.71
C LEU A 96 0.89 11.15 2.95
N ARG A 97 0.83 12.30 2.27
CA ARG A 97 -0.31 12.69 1.43
C ARG A 97 -0.50 11.73 0.25
N GLN A 98 0.58 11.36 -0.45
CA GLN A 98 0.51 10.38 -1.54
C GLN A 98 0.01 9.02 -1.06
N TRP A 99 0.56 8.55 0.06
CA TRP A 99 0.12 7.30 0.68
C TRP A 99 -1.36 7.37 1.07
N ARG A 100 -1.81 8.49 1.65
CA ARG A 100 -3.22 8.71 1.99
C ARG A 100 -4.11 8.63 0.75
N GLY A 101 -3.78 9.38 -0.29
CA GLY A 101 -4.55 9.42 -1.54
C GLY A 101 -4.66 8.04 -2.19
N TRP A 102 -3.60 7.23 -2.12
CA TRP A 102 -3.64 5.84 -2.57
C TRP A 102 -4.65 4.99 -1.80
N LEU A 103 -4.68 5.08 -0.47
CA LEU A 103 -5.62 4.32 0.35
C LEU A 103 -7.07 4.72 0.09
N GLU A 104 -7.32 6.00 -0.17
CA GLU A 104 -8.65 6.52 -0.51
C GLU A 104 -9.12 6.02 -1.88
N ASP A 105 -8.24 6.06 -2.91
CA ASP A 105 -8.51 5.48 -4.23
C ASP A 105 -8.79 3.97 -4.13
N LEU A 106 -8.02 3.23 -3.33
CA LEU A 106 -8.27 1.81 -3.08
C LEU A 106 -9.64 1.57 -2.44
N THR A 107 -10.03 2.39 -1.46
CA THR A 107 -11.32 2.24 -0.78
C THR A 107 -12.48 2.45 -1.75
N GLN A 108 -12.39 3.47 -2.61
CA GLN A 108 -13.36 3.71 -3.66
C GLN A 108 -13.43 2.52 -4.64
N ARG A 109 -12.28 1.97 -5.05
CA ARG A 109 -12.22 0.79 -5.93
C ARG A 109 -12.80 -0.44 -5.26
N PHE A 110 -12.50 -0.68 -3.99
CA PHE A 110 -13.04 -1.82 -3.25
C PHE A 110 -14.56 -1.74 -3.24
N ALA A 111 -15.15 -0.60 -2.90
CA ALA A 111 -16.60 -0.40 -2.95
C ALA A 111 -17.21 -0.68 -4.33
N GLN A 112 -16.50 -0.38 -5.43
CA GLN A 112 -16.96 -0.66 -6.79
C GLN A 112 -16.76 -2.12 -7.25
N LEU A 113 -15.83 -2.84 -6.62
CA LEU A 113 -15.43 -4.19 -7.00
C LEU A 113 -16.05 -5.25 -6.08
N THR A 114 -16.50 -4.88 -4.89
CA THR A 114 -17.19 -5.79 -3.98
C THR A 114 -18.46 -6.32 -4.62
N PRO A 115 -18.72 -7.64 -4.52
CA PRO A 115 -19.96 -8.23 -5.01
C PRO A 115 -21.23 -7.63 -4.37
N PRO A 116 -22.40 -7.76 -5.00
CA PRO A 116 -23.67 -7.29 -4.43
C PRO A 116 -23.91 -7.86 -3.02
N GLY A 117 -24.13 -6.98 -2.04
CA GLY A 117 -24.13 -7.29 -0.60
C GLY A 117 -25.26 -8.18 -0.08
N ASN A 118 -26.07 -8.77 -0.96
CA ASN A 118 -27.16 -9.70 -0.61
C ASN A 118 -26.83 -11.17 -0.92
N VAL A 119 -25.63 -11.46 -1.41
CA VAL A 119 -25.17 -12.82 -1.72
C VAL A 119 -24.04 -13.20 -0.77
N PRO A 120 -24.11 -14.36 -0.08
CA PRO A 120 -22.98 -14.88 0.68
C PRO A 120 -21.73 -15.00 -0.19
N VAL A 121 -20.54 -14.79 0.39
CA VAL A 121 -19.24 -14.85 -0.32
C VAL A 121 -19.11 -16.14 -1.13
N VAL A 122 -19.43 -17.29 -0.52
CA VAL A 122 -19.36 -18.63 -1.15
C VAL A 122 -20.37 -18.86 -2.27
N SER A 123 -21.43 -18.05 -2.32
CA SER A 123 -22.48 -18.13 -3.34
C SER A 123 -22.31 -17.07 -4.43
N THR A 124 -21.27 -16.24 -4.32
CA THR A 124 -20.97 -15.20 -5.29
C THR A 124 -20.33 -15.82 -6.53
N ASP A 125 -20.77 -15.39 -7.71
CA ASP A 125 -20.18 -15.81 -8.98
C ASP A 125 -18.67 -15.49 -9.02
N HIS A 126 -17.86 -16.46 -9.41
CA HIS A 126 -16.41 -16.35 -9.55
C HIS A 126 -16.00 -15.13 -10.39
N TRP A 127 -16.82 -14.76 -11.38
CA TRP A 127 -16.59 -13.60 -12.23
C TRP A 127 -16.32 -12.30 -11.43
N TYR A 128 -17.00 -12.07 -10.30
CA TYR A 128 -16.77 -10.86 -9.50
C TYR A 128 -15.35 -10.84 -8.91
N TRP A 129 -14.90 -11.98 -8.40
CA TRP A 129 -13.58 -12.13 -7.78
C TRP A 129 -12.46 -12.08 -8.83
N GLU A 130 -12.66 -12.71 -9.99
CA GLU A 130 -11.73 -12.63 -11.12
C GLU A 130 -11.58 -11.18 -11.58
N ARG A 131 -12.70 -10.49 -11.81
CA ARG A 131 -12.73 -9.08 -12.21
C ARG A 131 -12.04 -8.18 -11.20
N ALA A 132 -12.29 -8.38 -9.90
CA ALA A 132 -11.67 -7.60 -8.84
C ALA A 132 -10.16 -7.82 -8.80
N CYS A 133 -9.72 -9.09 -8.84
CA CYS A 133 -8.30 -9.44 -8.85
C CYS A 133 -7.59 -8.83 -10.05
N THR A 134 -8.11 -9.02 -11.27
CA THR A 134 -7.52 -8.46 -12.49
C THR A 134 -7.36 -6.94 -12.38
N ARG A 135 -8.42 -6.22 -11.99
CA ARG A 135 -8.38 -4.75 -11.90
C ARG A 135 -7.42 -4.25 -10.81
N LEU A 136 -7.36 -4.93 -9.68
CA LEU A 136 -6.46 -4.56 -8.58
C LEU A 136 -4.99 -4.84 -8.93
N VAL A 137 -4.70 -5.97 -9.58
CA VAL A 137 -3.35 -6.26 -10.08
C VAL A 137 -2.91 -5.20 -11.09
N THR A 138 -3.76 -4.85 -12.05
CA THR A 138 -3.45 -3.84 -13.07
C THR A 138 -3.16 -2.48 -12.45
N VAL A 139 -4.04 -1.97 -11.57
CA VAL A 139 -3.83 -0.63 -10.99
C VAL A 139 -2.60 -0.59 -10.08
N VAL A 140 -2.29 -1.67 -9.35
CA VAL A 140 -1.07 -1.72 -8.55
C VAL A 140 0.14 -1.70 -9.46
N ALA A 141 0.20 -2.55 -10.50
CA ALA A 141 1.31 -2.57 -11.44
C ALA A 141 1.53 -1.20 -12.11
N GLU A 142 0.45 -0.48 -12.48
CA GLU A 142 0.54 0.88 -13.02
C GLU A 142 1.12 1.86 -12.01
N ARG A 143 0.62 1.85 -10.76
CA ARG A 143 1.01 2.79 -9.69
C ARG A 143 2.40 2.58 -9.15
N THR A 144 2.87 1.34 -9.13
CA THR A 144 4.24 1.01 -8.71
C THR A 144 5.22 0.97 -9.89
N HIS A 145 4.74 1.28 -11.11
CA HIS A 145 5.46 1.09 -12.38
C HIS A 145 6.01 -0.33 -12.60
N ALA A 146 5.41 -1.32 -11.92
CA ALA A 146 5.90 -2.70 -11.85
C ALA A 146 7.41 -2.82 -11.55
N GLU A 147 7.93 -1.89 -10.75
CA GLU A 147 9.34 -1.81 -10.35
C GLU A 147 9.76 -2.93 -9.40
N SER A 148 10.92 -2.85 -8.77
CA SER A 148 11.33 -3.83 -7.76
C SER A 148 10.23 -4.06 -6.71
N GLY A 149 10.05 -5.31 -6.28
CA GLY A 149 9.22 -5.68 -5.13
C GLY A 149 7.71 -5.45 -5.25
N TRP A 150 7.21 -4.89 -6.35
CA TRP A 150 5.82 -4.41 -6.48
C TRP A 150 4.74 -5.43 -6.13
N TYR A 151 5.01 -6.71 -6.42
CA TYR A 151 4.08 -7.80 -6.17
C TYR A 151 3.81 -8.00 -4.67
N ARG A 152 4.71 -7.57 -3.77
CA ARG A 152 4.45 -7.58 -2.32
C ARG A 152 3.33 -6.62 -1.94
N HIS A 153 3.36 -5.41 -2.50
CA HIS A 153 2.28 -4.44 -2.32
C HIS A 153 0.99 -4.93 -2.99
N CYS A 154 1.09 -5.54 -4.17
CA CYS A 154 -0.07 -6.16 -4.84
C CYS A 154 -0.74 -7.22 -3.95
N MET A 155 0.04 -8.12 -3.36
CA MET A 155 -0.47 -9.12 -2.41
C MET A 155 -1.08 -8.46 -1.16
N GLN A 156 -0.53 -7.35 -0.68
CA GLN A 156 -1.11 -6.60 0.44
C GLN A 156 -2.48 -5.99 0.08
N VAL A 157 -2.61 -5.41 -1.11
CA VAL A 157 -3.86 -4.82 -1.61
C VAL A 157 -4.94 -5.88 -1.80
N LEU A 158 -4.59 -7.03 -2.39
CA LEU A 158 -5.54 -8.14 -2.55
C LEU A 158 -6.04 -8.67 -1.20
N ARG A 159 -5.15 -8.80 -0.20
CA ARG A 159 -5.56 -9.16 1.17
C ARG A 159 -6.49 -8.12 1.79
N TRP A 160 -6.21 -6.83 1.59
CA TRP A 160 -7.10 -5.76 2.07
C TRP A 160 -8.47 -5.78 1.39
N PHE A 161 -8.54 -6.10 0.09
CA PHE A 161 -9.81 -6.23 -0.62
C PHE A 161 -10.66 -7.40 -0.10
N LEU A 162 -10.03 -8.55 0.15
CA LEU A 162 -10.71 -9.71 0.75
C LEU A 162 -11.23 -9.38 2.15
N ALA A 163 -10.41 -8.73 2.99
CA ALA A 163 -10.82 -8.28 4.31
C ALA A 163 -11.95 -7.24 4.25
N TYR A 164 -11.89 -6.30 3.32
CA TYR A 164 -12.97 -5.34 3.05
C TYR A 164 -14.28 -6.04 2.66
N SER A 165 -14.18 -7.18 1.96
CA SER A 165 -15.31 -8.01 1.57
C SER A 165 -15.75 -9.02 2.65
N GLY A 166 -15.20 -8.91 3.87
CA GLY A 166 -15.61 -9.71 5.02
C GLY A 166 -14.92 -11.07 5.17
N ILE A 167 -13.87 -11.35 4.39
CA ILE A 167 -13.09 -12.58 4.50
C ILE A 167 -12.04 -12.44 5.59
N ASP A 168 -11.88 -13.47 6.42
CA ASP A 168 -10.92 -13.50 7.53
C ASP A 168 -9.47 -13.28 7.04
N GLU A 169 -8.64 -12.64 7.86
CA GLU A 169 -7.26 -12.30 7.50
C GLU A 169 -6.41 -13.53 7.15
N GLY A 170 -6.54 -14.63 7.90
CA GLY A 170 -5.81 -15.87 7.65
C GLY A 170 -6.26 -16.55 6.35
N GLN A 171 -7.57 -16.53 6.07
CA GLN A 171 -8.11 -17.02 4.81
C GLN A 171 -7.64 -16.16 3.63
N ALA A 172 -7.71 -14.83 3.77
CA ALA A 172 -7.26 -13.89 2.76
C ALA A 172 -5.76 -14.07 2.44
N GLN A 173 -4.93 -14.29 3.47
CA GLN A 173 -3.52 -14.59 3.28
C GLN A 173 -3.31 -15.88 2.46
N ALA A 174 -3.95 -16.99 2.85
CA ALA A 174 -3.82 -18.26 2.16
C ALA A 174 -4.26 -18.18 0.68
N ILE A 175 -5.37 -17.50 0.41
CA ILE A 175 -5.89 -17.30 -0.96
C ILE A 175 -4.88 -16.53 -1.80
N VAL A 176 -4.37 -15.40 -1.29
CA VAL A 176 -3.44 -14.54 -2.04
C VAL A 176 -2.09 -15.22 -2.25
N GLU A 177 -1.55 -15.90 -1.25
CA GLU A 177 -0.30 -16.67 -1.39
C GLU A 177 -0.45 -17.78 -2.44
N ASN A 178 -1.56 -18.51 -2.44
CA ASN A 178 -1.81 -19.55 -3.44
C ASN A 178 -1.97 -18.98 -4.86
N ALA A 179 -2.68 -17.86 -4.98
CA ALA A 179 -2.98 -17.22 -6.26
C ALA A 179 -1.76 -16.54 -6.86
N VAL A 180 -1.00 -15.74 -6.09
CA VAL A 180 0.07 -14.87 -6.58
C VAL A 180 1.47 -15.46 -6.37
N GLY A 181 1.68 -16.25 -5.32
CA GLY A 181 3.00 -16.70 -4.88
C GLY A 181 3.88 -17.24 -6.01
N GLY A 182 4.97 -16.53 -6.29
CA GLY A 182 5.98 -16.89 -7.31
C GLY A 182 5.58 -16.64 -8.77
N ARG A 183 4.45 -15.99 -9.06
CA ARG A 183 3.98 -15.75 -10.44
C ARG A 183 4.31 -14.38 -11.01
N PHE A 184 4.53 -13.39 -10.15
CA PHE A 184 4.97 -12.06 -10.55
C PHE A 184 6.49 -11.91 -10.34
N GLY A 185 7.12 -11.12 -11.21
CA GLY A 185 8.53 -10.78 -11.14
C GLY A 185 8.74 -9.31 -10.81
N SER A 186 9.92 -8.98 -10.27
CA SER A 186 10.39 -7.59 -10.15
C SER A 186 10.71 -6.99 -11.52
N TRP A 187 10.57 -5.67 -11.66
CA TRP A 187 10.90 -4.89 -12.88
C TRP A 187 10.14 -5.33 -14.15
N THR A 188 8.98 -5.95 -13.98
CA THR A 188 8.16 -6.40 -15.10
C THR A 188 6.68 -6.35 -14.73
N ALA A 189 5.90 -5.70 -15.59
CA ALA A 189 4.45 -5.85 -15.55
C ALA A 189 4.09 -7.30 -15.93
N PRO A 190 3.03 -7.88 -15.33
CA PRO A 190 2.58 -9.22 -15.70
C PRO A 190 1.86 -9.20 -17.04
N ASP A 191 2.13 -10.18 -17.88
CA ASP A 191 1.37 -10.37 -19.12
C ASP A 191 -0.07 -10.81 -18.83
N VAL A 192 -0.98 -10.55 -19.77
CA VAL A 192 -2.42 -10.90 -19.68
C VAL A 192 -2.65 -12.36 -19.24
N PRO A 193 -1.99 -13.38 -19.82
CA PRO A 193 -2.20 -14.77 -19.40
C PRO A 193 -1.79 -15.04 -17.95
N VAL A 194 -0.80 -14.32 -17.43
CA VAL A 194 -0.37 -14.43 -16.03
C VAL A 194 -1.44 -13.84 -15.12
N VAL A 195 -1.98 -12.68 -15.48
CA VAL A 195 -3.08 -12.04 -14.73
C VAL A 195 -4.33 -12.91 -14.73
N ASP A 196 -4.70 -13.50 -15.87
CA ASP A 196 -5.86 -14.39 -16.00
C ASP A 196 -5.71 -15.66 -15.14
N ALA A 197 -4.50 -16.25 -15.12
CA ALA A 197 -4.23 -17.41 -14.29
C ALA A 197 -4.29 -17.06 -12.79
N VAL A 198 -3.77 -15.89 -12.39
CA VAL A 198 -3.82 -15.41 -11.00
C VAL A 198 -5.26 -15.13 -10.58
N SER A 199 -6.04 -14.44 -11.42
CA SER A 199 -7.44 -14.07 -11.11
C SER A 199 -8.35 -15.29 -10.98
N SER A 200 -8.19 -16.28 -11.87
CA SER A 200 -8.94 -17.55 -11.80
C SER A 200 -8.64 -18.30 -10.50
N ARG A 201 -7.37 -18.38 -10.09
CA ARG A 201 -6.96 -19.04 -8.83
C ARG A 201 -7.46 -18.28 -7.62
N PHE A 202 -7.40 -16.96 -7.65
CA PHE A 202 -7.91 -16.10 -6.59
C PHE A 202 -9.41 -16.35 -6.37
N ALA A 203 -10.20 -16.36 -7.44
CA ALA A 203 -11.63 -16.65 -7.35
C ALA A 203 -11.92 -18.07 -6.85
N GLY A 204 -11.19 -19.08 -7.33
CA GLY A 204 -11.29 -20.45 -6.83
C GLY A 204 -11.01 -20.56 -5.33
N GLY A 205 -9.96 -19.89 -4.83
CA GLY A 205 -9.63 -19.87 -3.40
C GLY A 205 -10.73 -19.24 -2.55
N VAL A 206 -11.42 -18.21 -3.05
CA VAL A 206 -12.59 -17.62 -2.36
C VAL A 206 -13.79 -18.59 -2.34
N GLY A 207 -14.04 -19.31 -3.43
CA GLY A 207 -15.12 -20.29 -3.51
C GLY A 207 -14.95 -21.52 -2.60
N GLU A 208 -13.72 -21.79 -2.15
CA GLU A 208 -13.38 -22.91 -1.26
C GLU A 208 -13.49 -22.57 0.24
N ILE A 209 -13.81 -21.32 0.59
CA ILE A 209 -14.02 -20.89 1.97
C ILE A 209 -15.17 -21.70 2.59
N ARG A 210 -14.92 -22.31 3.75
CA ARG A 210 -15.90 -23.09 4.53
C ARG A 210 -16.49 -22.30 5.68
#